data_AF-A0A441THM0-F1
#
_entry.id   AF-A0A441THM0-F1
#
_cell.length_a   1.000
_cell.length_b   1.000
_cell.length_c   1.000
_cell.angle_alpha   90.00
_cell.angle_beta   90.00
_cell.angle_gamma   90.00
#
_symmetry.space_group_name_H-M   'P 1'
#
loop_
_entity.id
_entity.type
_entity.pdbx_description
1 polymer ?
#
loop_
_entity_poly.entity_id
_entity_poly.type
_entity_poly.pdbx_seq_one_letter_code
_entity_poly.pdbx_strand_id
1 'polypeptide(L)'
;EFGRYASGDILEPLDNYIDMKSADVQDFIAPVLRLYNKDGKQLALPHFAATQLLYYRPDLFEKAGIKRPPQTWEEFRNDCELLKKADIQCTALRGQPDTGEN
;
A
#
# COMPACT_ATOMS: atom_id res chain seq x y z
N GLU A 1 6.48 13.55 -0.80
CA GLU A 1 7.68 14.39 -0.98
C GLU A 1 8.73 13.86 -1.97
N PHE A 2 9.25 12.62 -1.89
CA PHE A 2 10.32 12.16 -2.81
C PHE A 2 10.07 12.48 -4.29
N GLY A 3 8.91 12.08 -4.83
CA GLY A 3 8.59 12.30 -6.25
C GLY A 3 8.63 13.76 -6.68
N ARG A 4 8.25 14.70 -5.80
CA ARG A 4 8.28 16.16 -6.08
C ARG A 4 9.72 16.68 -6.18
N TYR A 5 10.61 16.22 -5.30
CA TYR A 5 12.02 16.61 -5.32
C TYR A 5 12.78 15.95 -6.46
N ALA A 6 12.49 14.67 -6.72
CA ALA A 6 13.05 13.95 -7.85
C ALA A 6 12.61 14.59 -9.18
N SER A 7 11.35 15.00 -9.33
CA SER A 7 10.87 15.68 -10.55
C SER A 7 11.46 17.08 -10.73
N GLY A 8 11.80 17.76 -9.63
CA GLY A 8 12.41 19.08 -9.66
C GLY A 8 13.93 19.09 -9.86
N ASP A 9 14.56 17.91 -10.02
CA ASP A 9 16.01 17.75 -10.19
C ASP A 9 16.86 18.39 -9.09
N ILE A 10 16.33 18.42 -7.85
CA ILE A 10 17.02 18.99 -6.69
C ILE A 10 17.64 17.94 -5.76
N LEU A 11 17.62 16.66 -6.16
CA LEU A 11 18.23 15.56 -5.41
C LEU A 11 19.58 15.19 -6.03
N GLU A 12 20.58 15.00 -5.19
CA GLU A 12 21.89 14.53 -5.61
C GLU A 12 21.88 13.00 -5.82
N PRO A 13 22.42 12.50 -6.94
CA PRO A 13 22.59 11.06 -7.16
C PRO A 13 23.54 10.43 -6.14
N LEU A 14 23.14 9.29 -5.60
CA LEU A 14 23.92 8.53 -4.63
C LEU A 14 25.01 7.68 -5.28
N ASP A 15 24.99 7.52 -6.60
CA ASP A 15 25.86 6.60 -7.36
C ASP A 15 27.36 6.79 -7.10
N ASN A 16 27.79 7.99 -6.67
CA ASN A 16 29.18 8.28 -6.30
C ASN A 16 29.52 7.96 -4.84
N TYR A 17 28.51 7.71 -4.00
CA TYR A 17 28.63 7.50 -2.56
C TYR A 17 28.37 6.05 -2.14
N ILE A 18 27.72 5.26 -2.99
CA ILE A 18 27.35 3.87 -2.71
C ILE A 18 27.79 2.94 -3.83
N ASP A 19 28.18 1.72 -3.48
CA ASP A 19 28.30 0.65 -4.46
C ASP A 19 26.96 -0.08 -4.56
N MET A 20 26.30 0.08 -5.70
CA MET A 20 25.03 -0.60 -5.99
C MET A 20 25.14 -2.12 -5.95
N LYS A 21 26.34 -2.70 -6.09
CA LYS A 21 26.61 -4.14 -6.03
C LYS A 21 27.01 -4.62 -4.63
N SER A 22 27.19 -3.73 -3.66
CA SER A 22 27.53 -4.09 -2.29
C SER A 22 26.45 -4.97 -1.66
N ALA A 23 26.86 -5.83 -0.71
CA ALA A 23 25.93 -6.67 0.03
C ALA A 23 24.85 -5.83 0.75
N ASP A 24 25.22 -4.67 1.29
CA ASP A 24 24.31 -3.77 1.99
C ASP A 24 23.20 -3.23 1.06
N VAL A 25 23.54 -2.86 -0.18
CA VAL A 25 22.54 -2.37 -1.15
C VAL A 25 21.71 -3.52 -1.73
N GLN A 26 22.31 -4.70 -1.92
CA GLN A 26 21.60 -5.87 -2.45
C GLN A 26 20.63 -6.51 -1.43
N ASP A 27 20.76 -6.20 -0.14
CA ASP A 27 19.85 -6.66 0.91
C ASP A 27 18.48 -5.96 0.87
N PHE A 28 18.36 -4.83 0.16
CA PHE A 28 17.07 -4.18 -0.04
C PHE A 28 16.12 -5.00 -0.93
N ILE A 29 14.82 -4.93 -0.62
CA ILE A 29 13.76 -5.45 -1.49
C ILE A 29 13.84 -4.73 -2.85
N ALA A 30 14.29 -5.43 -3.89
CA ALA A 30 14.66 -4.81 -5.17
C ALA A 30 13.54 -3.94 -5.80
N PRO A 31 12.24 -4.33 -5.80
CA PRO A 31 11.18 -3.45 -6.23
C PRO A 31 11.10 -2.12 -5.46
N VAL A 32 11.35 -2.14 -4.15
CA VAL A 32 11.30 -0.94 -3.29
C VAL A 32 12.50 -0.04 -3.57
N LEU A 33 13.70 -0.62 -3.74
CA LEU A 33 14.90 0.15 -4.10
C LEU A 33 14.72 0.90 -5.43
N ARG A 34 14.11 0.25 -6.43
CA ARG A 34 13.84 0.85 -7.75
C ARG A 34 12.86 2.02 -7.72
N LEU A 35 11.99 2.14 -6.70
CA LEU A 35 11.08 3.29 -6.57
C LEU A 35 11.83 4.62 -6.40
N TYR A 36 13.10 4.55 -5.99
CA TYR A 36 13.96 5.71 -5.75
C TYR A 36 14.98 5.95 -6.89
N ASN A 37 14.83 5.24 -8.02
CA ASN A 37 15.62 5.46 -9.21
C ASN A 37 14.89 6.42 -10.17
N LYS A 38 15.61 7.42 -10.70
CA LYS A 38 15.13 8.29 -11.77
C LYS A 38 16.18 8.34 -12.87
N ASP A 39 15.77 8.02 -14.10
CA ASP A 39 16.63 8.06 -15.29
C ASP A 39 17.97 7.32 -15.13
N GLY A 40 17.93 6.17 -14.43
CA GLY A 40 19.10 5.34 -14.16
C GLY A 40 19.91 5.74 -12.93
N LYS A 41 19.63 6.88 -12.30
CA LYS A 41 20.35 7.37 -11.11
C LYS A 41 19.62 7.01 -9.82
N GLN A 42 20.35 6.50 -8.84
CA GLN A 42 19.77 6.18 -7.53
C GLN A 42 19.73 7.45 -6.66
N LEU A 43 18.54 7.96 -6.36
CA LEU A 43 18.39 9.26 -5.66
C LEU A 43 18.16 9.13 -4.15
N ALA A 44 17.79 7.95 -3.66
CA ALA A 44 17.60 7.66 -2.23
C ALA A 44 17.72 6.17 -1.94
N LEU A 45 17.94 5.81 -0.68
CA LEU A 45 17.84 4.43 -0.19
C LEU A 45 16.53 4.24 0.60
N PRO A 46 15.88 3.06 0.51
CA PRO A 46 14.69 2.77 1.30
C PRO A 46 14.99 2.81 2.81
N HIS A 47 14.17 3.52 3.57
CA HIS A 47 14.21 3.46 5.04
C HIS A 47 13.07 2.59 5.61
N PHE A 48 11.86 2.74 5.08
CA PHE A 48 10.71 1.90 5.41
C PHE A 48 9.80 1.76 4.17
N ALA A 49 9.01 0.69 4.15
CA ALA A 49 7.93 0.49 3.19
C ALA A 49 6.66 0.08 3.95
N ALA A 50 5.52 0.62 3.54
CA ALA A 50 4.23 0.28 4.13
C ALA A 50 3.39 -0.50 3.11
N THR A 51 3.04 -1.73 3.46
CA THR A 51 2.11 -2.54 2.68
C THR A 51 0.69 -2.26 3.12
N GLN A 52 -0.18 -1.91 2.18
CA GLN A 52 -1.61 -1.81 2.44
C GLN A 52 -2.22 -3.22 2.42
N LEU A 53 -2.95 -3.57 3.48
CA LEU A 53 -3.62 -4.84 3.62
C LEU A 53 -5.11 -4.62 3.89
N LEU A 54 -5.94 -5.54 3.40
CA LEU A 54 -7.35 -5.61 3.77
C LEU A 54 -7.46 -6.36 5.11
N TYR A 55 -7.87 -5.65 6.15
CA TYR A 55 -8.24 -6.25 7.43
C TYR A 55 -9.74 -6.51 7.46
N TYR A 56 -10.16 -7.56 8.16
CA TYR A 56 -11.56 -7.89 8.34
C TYR A 56 -11.85 -8.33 9.78
N ARG A 57 -13.13 -8.36 10.16
CA ARG A 57 -13.61 -8.81 11.46
C ARG A 57 -14.21 -10.22 11.33
N PRO A 58 -13.53 -11.28 11.80
CA PRO A 58 -14.00 -12.65 11.62
C PRO A 58 -15.39 -12.91 12.21
N ASP A 59 -15.69 -12.33 13.37
CA ASP A 59 -16.98 -12.45 14.04
C ASP A 59 -18.13 -11.76 13.29
N LEU A 60 -17.85 -10.66 12.60
CA LEU A 60 -18.83 -9.98 11.75
C LEU A 60 -19.06 -10.73 10.43
N PHE A 61 -17.99 -11.33 9.88
CA PHE A 61 -18.09 -12.21 8.71
C PHE A 61 -18.94 -13.43 9.02
N GLU A 62 -18.72 -14.08 10.17
CA GLU A 62 -19.52 -15.24 10.61
C GLU A 62 -21.00 -14.87 10.77
N LYS A 63 -21.32 -13.74 11.41
CA LYS A 63 -22.70 -13.22 11.54
C LYS A 63 -23.38 -12.99 10.18
N ALA A 64 -22.62 -12.58 9.17
CA ALA A 64 -23.10 -12.37 7.80
C ALA A 64 -23.06 -13.64 6.92
N GLY A 65 -22.61 -14.79 7.46
CA GLY A 65 -22.50 -16.05 6.73
C GLY A 65 -21.31 -16.16 5.78
N ILE A 66 -20.32 -15.28 5.90
CA ILE A 66 -19.11 -15.24 5.06
C ILE A 66 -18.04 -16.15 5.67
N LYS A 67 -17.57 -17.14 4.89
CA LYS A 67 -16.67 -18.20 5.39
C LYS A 67 -15.18 -17.89 5.23
N ARG A 68 -14.82 -17.01 4.30
CA ARG A 68 -13.42 -16.65 4.02
C ARG A 68 -13.35 -15.21 3.50
N PRO A 69 -12.22 -14.52 3.68
CA PRO A 69 -12.02 -13.21 3.06
C PRO A 69 -12.07 -13.30 1.52
N PRO A 70 -12.47 -12.21 0.85
CA PRO A 70 -12.56 -12.17 -0.60
C PRO A 70 -11.16 -12.15 -1.22
N GLN A 71 -11.01 -12.85 -2.34
CA GLN A 71 -9.78 -12.85 -3.15
C GLN A 71 -9.94 -12.05 -4.45
N THR A 72 -11.16 -11.63 -4.77
CA THR A 72 -11.46 -10.81 -5.95
C THR A 72 -12.36 -9.63 -5.58
N TRP A 73 -12.38 -8.62 -6.45
CA TRP A 73 -13.29 -7.48 -6.29
C TRP A 73 -14.75 -7.85 -6.39
N GLU A 74 -15.08 -8.90 -7.15
CA GLU A 74 -16.45 -9.41 -7.25
C GLU A 74 -16.86 -10.09 -5.94
N GLU A 75 -16.00 -10.94 -5.38
CA GLU A 75 -16.21 -11.54 -4.04
C GLU A 75 -16.37 -10.44 -2.98
N PHE A 76 -15.50 -9.42 -3.01
CA PHE A 76 -15.58 -8.29 -2.08
C PHE A 76 -16.93 -7.54 -2.16
N ARG A 77 -17.44 -7.28 -3.37
CA ARG A 77 -18.75 -6.65 -3.55
C ARG A 77 -19.88 -7.53 -3.03
N ASN A 78 -19.81 -8.84 -3.26
CA ASN A 78 -20.81 -9.77 -2.75
C ASN A 78 -20.79 -9.85 -1.22
N ASP A 79 -19.60 -9.86 -0.61
CA ASP A 79 -19.43 -9.81 0.84
C ASP A 79 -20.00 -8.51 1.42
N CYS A 80 -19.81 -7.36 0.76
CA CYS A 80 -20.45 -6.11 1.16
C CYS A 80 -21.98 -6.20 1.18
N GLU A 81 -22.59 -6.84 0.19
CA GLU A 81 -24.05 -7.03 0.15
C GLU A 81 -24.54 -7.94 1.28
N LEU A 82 -23.77 -8.97 1.66
CA LEU A 82 -24.07 -9.84 2.80
C LEU A 82 -23.95 -9.10 4.13
N LEU A 83 -22.88 -8.33 4.33
CA LEU A 83 -22.67 -7.51 5.52
C LEU A 83 -23.80 -6.48 5.68
N LYS A 84 -24.18 -5.80 4.60
CA LYS A 84 -25.28 -4.83 4.61
C LYS A 84 -26.62 -5.47 4.99
N LYS A 85 -26.92 -6.68 4.51
CA LYS A 85 -28.13 -7.44 4.90
C LYS A 85 -28.14 -7.82 6.38
N ALA A 86 -26.97 -7.94 6.99
CA ALA A 86 -26.79 -8.19 8.42
C ALA A 86 -26.67 -6.90 9.26
N ASP A 87 -26.99 -5.73 8.68
CA ASP A 87 -26.87 -4.41 9.32
C ASP A 87 -25.44 -4.06 9.76
N ILE A 88 -24.45 -4.54 9.01
CA ILE A 88 -23.02 -4.29 9.23
C ILE A 88 -22.46 -3.45 8.08
N GLN A 89 -21.73 -2.38 8.41
CA GLN A 89 -21.04 -1.55 7.42
C GLN A 89 -19.92 -2.35 6.73
N CYS A 90 -19.84 -2.28 5.39
CA CYS A 90 -18.87 -3.10 4.65
C CYS A 90 -17.42 -2.69 4.90
N THR A 91 -17.12 -1.39 4.86
CA THR A 91 -15.78 -0.86 5.04
C THR A 91 -15.73 0.11 6.21
N ALA A 92 -14.63 0.06 6.96
CA ALA A 92 -14.25 1.14 7.85
C ALA A 92 -13.35 2.09 7.06
N LEU A 93 -13.82 3.31 6.84
CA LEU A 93 -13.03 4.38 6.25
C LEU A 93 -13.12 5.59 7.16
N ARG A 94 -11.98 6.25 7.37
CA ARG A 94 -11.98 7.57 7.98
C ARG A 94 -12.50 8.52 6.90
N GLY A 95 -13.75 8.94 7.08
CA GLY A 95 -14.52 9.66 6.09
C GLY A 95 -16.00 9.44 6.36
N GLN A 96 -16.78 10.50 6.57
CA GLN A 96 -18.23 10.36 6.62
C GLN A 96 -18.73 9.85 5.25
N PRO A 97 -19.64 8.86 5.24
CA PRO A 97 -20.29 8.43 4.01
C PRO A 97 -20.90 9.63 3.28
N ASP A 98 -20.77 9.65 1.95
CA ASP A 98 -21.38 10.62 1.04
C ASP A 98 -20.91 12.10 1.14
N THR A 99 -20.21 12.51 2.21
CA THR A 99 -19.75 13.89 2.40
C THR A 99 -18.26 14.09 2.15
N GLY A 100 -17.45 13.02 2.29
CA GLY A 100 -15.99 13.10 2.11
C GLY A 100 -15.26 13.87 3.22
N GLU A 101 -15.96 14.22 4.30
CA GLU A 101 -15.39 14.89 5.47
C GLU A 101 -14.64 13.90 6.36
N ASN A 102 -13.48 14.30 6.88
CA ASN A 102 -12.57 13.48 7.71
C ASN A 102 -12.54 13.86 9.19
#